data_AF-L9WKL8-F1
#
_entry.id   AF-L9WKL8-F1
#
_cell.length_a   1.000
_cell.length_b   1.000
_cell.length_c   1.000
_cell.angle_alpha   90.00
_cell.angle_beta   90.00
_cell.angle_gamma   90.00
#
_symmetry.space_group_name_H-M   'P 1'
#
loop_
_entity.id
_entity.type
_entity.pdbx_description
1 polymer ?
#
loop_
_entity_poly.entity_id
_entity_poly.type
_entity_poly.pdbx_seq_one_letter_code
_entity_poly.pdbx_strand_id
1 'polypeptide(L)'
;MKKRTILTIAVAIALLVSATGTVAAQPADGPPNDLPEPVPEFVSDILGAIADFVGGALEALGETVRGLTPSSGAAGLNASGS
;
A
#
# COMPACT_ATOMS: atom_id res chain seq x y z
N MET A 1 -21.67 2.02 16.87
CA MET A 1 -20.22 1.87 17.13
C MET A 1 -19.40 1.66 15.86
N LYS A 2 -19.81 0.80 14.91
CA LYS A 2 -19.12 0.57 13.61
C LYS A 2 -18.82 1.84 12.77
N LYS A 3 -19.73 2.83 12.73
CA LYS A 3 -19.56 4.08 11.95
C LYS A 3 -18.42 4.98 12.47
N ARG A 4 -18.17 4.99 13.78
CA ARG A 4 -17.07 5.75 14.40
C ARG A 4 -15.71 5.12 14.07
N THR A 5 -15.62 3.79 14.14
CA THR A 5 -14.39 3.05 13.79
C THR A 5 -14.01 3.25 12.32
N ILE A 6 -14.98 3.19 11.40
CA ILE A 6 -14.75 3.44 9.97
C ILE A 6 -14.27 4.88 9.74
N LEU A 7 -14.89 5.87 10.41
CA LEU A 7 -14.48 7.27 10.29
C LEU A 7 -13.05 7.51 10.78
N THR A 8 -12.65 6.89 11.89
CA THR A 8 -11.29 7.02 12.43
C THR A 8 -10.24 6.42 11.48
N ILE A 9 -10.53 5.26 10.88
CA ILE A 9 -9.65 4.63 9.89
C ILE A 9 -9.53 5.51 8.64
N ALA A 10 -10.65 6.04 8.14
CA ALA A 10 -10.66 6.91 6.96
C ALA A 10 -9.83 8.19 7.17
N VAL A 11 -9.93 8.80 8.36
CA VAL A 11 -9.15 9.99 8.72
C VAL A 11 -7.66 9.67 8.84
N ALA A 12 -7.29 8.55 9.45
CA ALA A 12 -5.89 8.13 9.56
C ALA A 12 -5.25 7.88 8.18
N ILE A 13 -5.98 7.25 7.25
CA ILE A 13 -5.52 7.02 5.87
C ILE A 13 -5.37 8.35 5.12
N ALA A 14 -6.32 9.27 5.26
CA ALA A 14 -6.24 10.57 4.61
C ALA A 14 -5.04 11.41 5.08
N LEU A 15 -4.68 11.32 6.37
CA LEU A 15 -3.50 12.01 6.92
C LEU A 15 -2.18 11.43 6.39
N LEU A 16 -2.12 10.13 6.13
CA LEU A 16 -0.91 9.45 5.65
C LEU A 16 -0.48 9.86 4.23
N VAL A 17 -1.40 10.43 3.43
CA VAL A 17 -1.19 10.83 2.01
C VAL A 17 -0.59 12.23 1.84
N SER A 18 -0.14 12.90 2.90
CA SER A 18 0.23 14.33 2.84
C SER A 18 1.71 14.64 2.52
N ALA A 19 2.57 13.64 2.34
CA ALA A 19 4.02 13.84 2.23
C ALA A 19 4.57 13.59 0.82
N THR A 20 4.01 14.24 -0.20
CA THR A 20 4.64 14.31 -1.53
C THR A 20 5.29 15.66 -1.69
N GLY A 21 6.57 15.77 -1.30
CA GLY A 21 7.38 16.96 -1.59
C GLY A 21 7.63 17.09 -3.08
N THR A 22 7.07 18.12 -3.73
CA THR A 22 7.33 18.41 -5.13
C THR A 22 8.69 19.07 -5.26
N VAL A 23 9.71 18.32 -5.67
CA VAL A 23 11.00 18.91 -6.07
C VAL A 23 10.81 19.42 -7.49
N ALA A 24 10.66 20.73 -7.65
CA ALA A 24 10.64 21.35 -8.97
C ALA A 24 12.06 21.25 -9.56
N ALA A 25 12.23 20.45 -10.61
CA ALA A 25 13.48 20.40 -11.36
C ALA A 25 13.71 21.77 -12.02
N GLN A 26 14.72 22.50 -11.55
CA GLN A 26 15.21 23.69 -12.25
C GLN A 26 15.80 23.24 -13.60
N PRO A 27 15.65 24.04 -14.68
CA PRO A 27 16.28 23.72 -15.95
C PRO A 27 17.80 23.76 -15.76
N ALA A 28 18.39 22.58 -15.68
CA ALA A 28 19.84 22.38 -15.59
C ALA A 28 20.35 21.77 -16.89
N ASP A 29 21.56 22.20 -17.29
CA ASP A 29 22.28 21.71 -18.46
C ASP A 29 22.62 20.22 -18.33
N GLY A 30 21.76 19.38 -18.90
CA GLY A 30 22.00 17.94 -19.03
C GLY A 30 22.12 17.17 -17.71
N PRO A 31 22.13 15.82 -17.77
CA PRO A 31 22.50 15.01 -16.62
C PRO A 31 23.91 15.41 -16.15
N PRO A 32 24.16 15.51 -14.84
CA PRO A 32 25.51 15.73 -14.32
C PRO A 32 26.49 14.73 -14.96
N ASN A 33 27.66 15.22 -15.39
CA ASN A 33 28.71 14.35 -15.96
C ASN A 33 29.24 13.33 -14.94
N ASP A 34 29.07 13.61 -13.65
CA ASP A 34 29.46 12.75 -12.55
C ASP A 34 28.25 11.97 -12.00
N LEU A 35 28.47 10.70 -11.68
CA LEU A 35 27.47 9.90 -10.97
C LEU A 35 27.28 10.47 -9.56
N PRO A 36 26.03 10.52 -9.05
CA PRO A 36 25.78 10.91 -7.68
C PRO A 36 26.50 9.96 -6.73
N GLU A 37 26.88 10.48 -5.55
CA GLU A 37 27.46 9.65 -4.50
C GLU A 37 26.52 8.50 -4.12
N PRO A 38 27.07 7.34 -3.71
CA PRO A 38 26.28 6.22 -3.23
C PRO A 38 25.32 6.67 -2.12
N VAL A 39 24.06 6.27 -2.25
CA VAL A 39 23.05 6.52 -1.22
C VAL A 39 23.52 5.90 0.11
N PRO A 40 23.40 6.63 1.23
CA PRO A 40 23.81 6.10 2.52
C PRO A 40 22.98 4.88 2.95
N GLU A 41 23.61 3.98 3.72
CA GLU A 41 23.01 2.71 4.17
C GLU A 41 21.67 2.89 4.92
N PHE A 42 21.52 3.99 5.66
CA PHE A 42 20.29 4.26 6.41
C PHE A 42 19.04 4.33 5.50
N VAL A 43 19.19 4.72 4.24
CA VAL A 43 18.06 4.79 3.29
C VAL A 43 17.60 3.38 2.93
N SER A 44 18.53 2.45 2.75
CA SER A 44 18.22 1.03 2.52
C SER A 44 17.46 0.45 3.73
N ASP A 45 17.90 0.75 4.94
CA ASP A 45 17.23 0.32 6.18
C ASP A 45 15.80 0.88 6.27
N ILE A 46 15.62 2.17 5.97
CA ILE A 46 14.30 2.82 5.97
C ILE A 46 13.39 2.20 4.90
N LEU A 47 13.90 1.99 3.68
CA LEU A 47 13.13 1.40 2.59
C LEU A 47 12.74 -0.04 2.90
N GLY A 48 13.60 -0.80 3.58
CA GLY A 48 13.28 -2.13 4.10
C GLY A 48 12.14 -2.08 5.12
N ALA A 49 12.23 -1.21 6.13
CA ALA A 49 11.18 -1.07 7.14
C ALA A 49 9.82 -0.64 6.55
N ILE A 50 9.82 0.24 5.53
CA ILE A 50 8.61 0.64 4.81
C ILE A 50 8.04 -0.54 4.02
N ALA A 51 8.88 -1.30 3.31
CA ALA A 51 8.45 -2.45 2.54
C ALA A 51 7.78 -3.52 3.42
N ASP A 52 8.38 -3.82 4.57
CA ASP A 52 7.82 -4.76 5.56
C ASP A 52 6.47 -4.29 6.11
N PHE A 53 6.36 -3.00 6.45
CA PHE A 53 5.12 -2.40 6.92
C PHE A 53 4.00 -2.50 5.86
N VAL A 54 4.30 -2.13 4.61
CA VAL A 54 3.34 -2.19 3.50
C VAL A 54 2.94 -3.64 3.23
N GLY A 55 3.90 -4.58 3.22
CA GLY A 55 3.63 -6.00 3.05
C GLY A 55 2.64 -6.53 4.09
N GLY A 56 2.90 -6.27 5.38
CA GLY A 56 2.01 -6.69 6.47
C GLY A 56 0.62 -6.02 6.40
N ALA A 57 0.55 -4.74 6.02
CA ALA A 57 -0.71 -4.05 5.85
C ALA A 57 -1.56 -4.62 4.71
N LEU A 58 -0.93 -4.97 3.59
CA LEU A 58 -1.60 -5.59 2.44
C LEU A 58 -2.12 -6.98 2.77
N GLU A 59 -1.38 -7.76 3.56
CA GLU A 59 -1.78 -9.10 3.97
C GLU A 59 -3.00 -9.06 4.91
N ALA A 60 -3.00 -8.15 5.88
CA ALA A 60 -4.15 -7.91 6.75
C ALA A 60 -5.40 -7.41 5.98
N LEU A 61 -5.18 -6.55 5.00
CA LEU A 61 -6.25 -6.08 4.11
C LEU A 61 -6.79 -7.23 3.25
N GLY A 62 -5.92 -8.06 2.69
CA GLY A 62 -6.28 -9.23 1.90
C GLY A 62 -7.15 -10.22 2.69
N GLU A 63 -6.78 -10.49 3.93
CA GLU A 63 -7.57 -11.32 4.84
C GLU A 63 -8.95 -10.70 5.13
N THR A 64 -8.98 -9.39 5.39
CA THR A 64 -10.23 -8.67 5.61
C THR A 64 -11.16 -8.73 4.39
N VAL A 65 -10.61 -8.51 3.18
CA VAL A 65 -11.38 -8.58 1.92
C VAL A 65 -11.84 -10.00 1.62
N ARG A 66 -11.00 -11.01 1.90
CA ARG A 66 -11.35 -12.43 1.75
C ARG A 66 -12.47 -12.84 2.71
N GLY A 67 -12.47 -12.34 3.94
CA GLY A 67 -13.57 -12.56 4.89
C GLY A 67 -14.89 -11.88 4.50
N LEU A 68 -14.83 -10.77 3.75
CA LEU A 68 -16.00 -10.05 3.24
C LEU A 68 -16.51 -10.58 1.90
N THR A 69 -15.62 -11.18 1.10
CA THR A 69 -15.97 -11.81 -0.17
C THR A 69 -16.63 -13.15 0.13
N PRO A 70 -17.91 -13.37 -0.23
CA PRO A 70 -18.52 -14.68 -0.09
C PRO A 70 -17.66 -15.66 -0.89
N SER A 71 -17.16 -16.72 -0.24
CA SER A 71 -16.50 -17.82 -0.94
C SER A 71 -17.49 -18.31 -1.98
N SER A 72 -17.25 -18.01 -3.26
CA SER A 72 -18.09 -18.48 -4.35
C SER A 72 -17.82 -19.98 -4.53
N GLY A 73 -18.32 -20.77 -3.60
CA GLY A 73 -18.63 -22.18 -3.78
C GLY A 73 -19.82 -22.35 -4.73
N ALA A 74 -19.76 -21.73 -5.92
CA ALA A 74 -20.61 -22.10 -7.04
C ALA A 74 -19.98 -23.28 -7.80
N ALA A 75 -19.54 -24.30 -7.06
CA ALA A 75 -19.64 -25.68 -7.47
C ALA A 75 -20.91 -26.22 -6.80
N GLY A 76 -22.06 -25.88 -7.38
CA GLY A 76 -23.38 -26.15 -6.79
C GLY A 76 -24.53 -26.06 -7.79
N LEU A 77 -24.28 -26.43 -9.05
CA LEU A 77 -25.33 -26.71 -10.05
C LEU A 77 -25.04 -28.08 -10.68
N ASN A 78 -24.84 -29.10 -9.86
CA ASN A 78 -24.82 -30.51 -10.28
C ASN A 78 -25.45 -31.38 -9.19
N ALA A 79 -26.71 -31.10 -8.84
CA ALA A 79 -27.53 -32.01 -8.04
C ALA A 79 -29.02 -31.61 -8.10
N SER A 80 -29.69 -32.00 -9.18
CA SER A 80 -31.05 -32.56 -9.07
C SER A 80 -31.37 -33.31 -10.34
N GLY A 81 -31.14 -34.62 -10.31
CA GLY A 81 -31.89 -35.53 -11.15
C GLY A 81 -33.33 -35.60 -10.64
N SER A 82 -34.28 -35.45 -11.55
CA SER A 82 -35.55 -36.19 -11.64
C SER A 82 -36.19 -35.84 -12.98
#